data_AF-A0A8D8RYR0-F1
#
_entry.id   AF-A0A8D8RYR0-F1
#
_cell.length_a   1.000
_cell.length_b   1.000
_cell.length_c   1.000
_cell.angle_alpha   90.00
_cell.angle_beta   90.00
_cell.angle_gamma   90.00
#
_symmetry.space_group_name_H-M   'P 1'
#
loop_
_entity.id
_entity.type
_entity.pdbx_description
1 polymer ?
#
loop_
_entity_poly.entity_id
_entity_poly.type
_entity_poly.pdbx_seq_one_letter_code
_entity_poly.pdbx_strand_id
1 'polypeptide(L)'
;MSLIRDLYSQPYPSPGQSVKVFVERNGNQEKMELIKRPLVGKNEDTDLIKVLDTIGPHLFVQVLGSLLLERKVILLSNSISTLSHCIEGLQQALGPFSWQYTLISLVPLAYTELIESPTPYLVGLLKPYENSDRELPSFDGIQEMFALDLDTRTILHKVGDENSIIPSSLAKALRNALDVTQHSSNEAEKNLAASEAVLRLYVELVGRYNDYIYFNHTCKSKRFAKESFSKTASSKKSTQLFLQWFSITAMFNYFIESKLNRASSGDNWGRFEQLCIQFCDDTRRAKERKPNGYKTVKNLSEKFKELIN
;
A
#
# COMPACT_ATOMS: atom_id res chain seq x y z
N MET A 1 -10.76 5.76 -37.94
CA MET A 1 -10.38 4.33 -37.67
C MET A 1 -8.86 4.13 -37.49
N SER A 2 -8.06 5.20 -37.34
CA SER A 2 -6.59 5.16 -37.31
C SER A 2 -5.98 4.83 -35.94
N LEU A 3 -6.56 5.35 -34.84
CA LEU A 3 -5.92 5.34 -33.51
C LEU A 3 -5.47 3.95 -33.00
N ILE A 4 -6.35 2.94 -33.02
CA ILE A 4 -6.01 1.61 -32.48
C ILE A 4 -4.90 0.95 -33.32
N ARG A 5 -4.95 1.12 -34.64
CA ARG A 5 -3.94 0.59 -35.56
C ARG A 5 -2.60 1.29 -35.37
N ASP A 6 -2.61 2.61 -35.19
CA ASP A 6 -1.41 3.41 -34.94
C ASP A 6 -0.75 3.00 -33.62
N LEU A 7 -1.54 2.83 -32.55
CA LEU A 7 -1.06 2.32 -31.27
C LEU A 7 -0.44 0.93 -31.39
N TYR A 8 -1.13 0.01 -32.07
CA TYR A 8 -0.68 -1.38 -32.21
C TYR A 8 0.59 -1.51 -33.06
N SER A 9 0.80 -0.59 -34.00
CA SER A 9 1.96 -0.62 -34.90
C SER A 9 3.24 0.00 -34.30
N GLN A 10 3.14 0.73 -33.19
CA GLN A 10 4.31 1.33 -32.53
C GLN A 10 4.98 0.37 -31.54
N PRO A 11 6.32 0.43 -31.42
CA PRO A 11 7.02 -0.35 -30.40
C PRO A 11 6.58 0.09 -29.00
N TYR A 12 6.51 -0.85 -28.06
CA TYR A 12 6.15 -0.54 -26.69
C TYR A 12 7.19 0.44 -26.08
N PRO A 13 6.79 1.64 -25.63
CA PRO A 13 7.72 2.68 -25.20
C PRO A 13 8.48 2.27 -23.93
N SER A 14 9.73 2.71 -23.77
CA SER A 14 10.43 2.57 -22.49
C SER A 14 9.84 3.51 -21.43
N PRO A 15 10.02 3.28 -20.11
CA PRO A 15 9.49 4.16 -19.08
C PRO A 15 9.91 5.62 -19.27
N GLY A 16 8.97 6.55 -19.18
CA GLY A 16 9.19 7.98 -19.43
C GLY A 16 9.18 8.40 -20.91
N GLN A 17 9.17 7.46 -21.86
CA GLN A 17 9.04 7.77 -23.29
C GLN A 17 7.57 7.92 -23.70
N SER A 18 7.34 8.61 -24.81
CA SER A 18 6.01 8.84 -25.36
C SER A 18 5.83 8.25 -26.74
N VAL A 19 4.60 7.80 -27.00
CA VAL A 19 4.09 7.31 -28.28
C VAL A 19 3.30 8.46 -28.91
N LYS A 20 3.42 8.65 -30.22
CA LYS A 20 2.69 9.68 -30.97
C LYS A 20 1.51 9.04 -31.68
N VAL A 21 0.31 9.53 -31.45
CA VAL A 21 -0.90 9.00 -32.09
C VAL A 21 -1.70 10.13 -32.74
N PHE A 22 -2.41 9.80 -33.82
CA PHE A 22 -3.31 10.73 -34.48
C PHE A 22 -4.75 10.39 -34.08
N VAL A 23 -5.42 11.34 -33.43
CA VAL A 23 -6.80 11.18 -32.96
C VAL A 23 -7.72 12.03 -33.83
N GLU A 24 -8.66 11.40 -34.51
CA GLU A 24 -9.75 12.08 -35.21
C GLU A 24 -10.81 12.52 -34.19
N ARG A 25 -11.00 13.83 -34.00
CA ARG A 25 -12.12 14.37 -33.21
C ARG A 25 -13.18 14.96 -34.13
N ASN A 26 -14.40 14.44 -34.03
CA ASN A 26 -15.60 14.94 -34.71
C ASN A 26 -15.42 15.24 -36.21
N GLY A 27 -14.75 14.34 -36.93
CA GLY A 27 -14.80 14.25 -38.39
C GLY A 27 -14.03 15.29 -39.21
N ASN A 28 -13.38 16.30 -38.62
CA ASN A 28 -12.76 17.36 -39.42
C ASN A 28 -11.30 17.71 -39.11
N GLN A 29 -10.68 17.22 -38.02
CA GLN A 29 -9.24 17.45 -37.76
C GLN A 29 -8.58 16.27 -37.03
N GLU A 30 -7.53 15.72 -37.63
CA GLU A 30 -6.59 14.82 -36.96
C GLU A 30 -5.67 15.64 -36.05
N LYS A 31 -5.73 15.36 -34.75
CA LYS A 31 -4.82 15.97 -33.76
C LYS A 31 -3.78 14.95 -33.34
N MET A 32 -2.51 15.34 -33.39
CA MET A 32 -1.44 14.53 -32.80
C MET A 32 -1.48 14.65 -31.27
N GLU A 33 -1.59 13.53 -30.58
CA GLU A 33 -1.49 13.42 -29.13
C GLU A 33 -0.27 12.58 -28.74
N LEU A 34 0.38 12.97 -27.63
CA LEU A 34 1.53 12.30 -27.07
C LEU A 34 1.08 11.53 -25.83
N ILE A 35 1.14 10.20 -25.91
CA ILE A 35 0.82 9.31 -24.79
C ILE A 35 2.14 8.89 -24.15
N LYS A 36 2.38 9.31 -22.91
CA LYS A 36 3.62 9.04 -22.18
C LYS A 36 3.49 7.79 -21.32
N ARG A 37 4.45 6.88 -21.39
CA ARG A 37 4.60 5.80 -20.41
C ARG A 37 5.11 6.40 -19.09
N PRO A 38 4.44 6.18 -17.95
CA PRO A 38 4.93 6.63 -16.65
C PRO A 38 6.35 6.15 -16.35
N LEU A 39 7.08 6.90 -15.53
CA LEU A 39 8.38 6.48 -15.02
C LEU A 39 8.19 5.35 -13.99
N VAL A 40 9.07 4.34 -14.00
CA VAL A 40 9.02 3.27 -12.99
C VAL A 40 9.19 3.88 -11.60
N GLY A 41 8.24 3.61 -10.69
CA GLY A 41 8.31 4.02 -9.30
C GLY A 41 7.85 5.45 -8.99
N LYS A 42 7.40 6.22 -9.99
CA LYS A 42 6.55 7.38 -9.76
C LYS A 42 5.11 6.95 -10.01
N ASN A 43 4.38 6.68 -8.94
CA ASN A 43 2.95 6.48 -9.03
C ASN A 43 2.28 7.85 -9.16
N GLU A 44 2.40 8.47 -10.34
CA GLU A 44 1.65 9.70 -10.67
C GLU A 44 0.14 9.42 -10.75
N ASP A 45 -0.27 8.14 -10.79
CA ASP A 45 -1.66 7.66 -10.89
C ASP A 45 -2.19 6.98 -9.60
N THR A 46 -1.50 7.06 -8.46
CA THR A 46 -2.13 6.58 -7.20
C THR A 46 -3.29 7.50 -6.87
N ASP A 47 -4.50 6.98 -6.69
CA ASP A 47 -5.61 7.73 -6.12
C ASP A 47 -5.94 7.20 -4.72
N LEU A 48 -4.95 7.23 -3.83
CA LEU A 48 -5.16 6.86 -2.42
C LEU A 48 -6.24 7.76 -1.80
N ILE A 49 -6.37 8.99 -2.30
CA ILE A 49 -7.45 9.90 -1.92
C ILE A 49 -8.82 9.34 -2.30
N LYS A 50 -9.01 8.75 -3.47
CA LYS A 50 -10.30 8.12 -3.81
C LYS A 50 -10.65 6.99 -2.85
N VAL A 51 -9.65 6.22 -2.39
CA VAL A 51 -9.87 5.20 -1.35
C VAL A 51 -10.32 5.85 -0.05
N LEU A 52 -9.60 6.88 0.41
CA LEU A 52 -9.92 7.60 1.65
C LEU A 52 -11.28 8.32 1.58
N ASP A 53 -11.65 8.86 0.43
CA ASP A 53 -12.97 9.47 0.22
C ASP A 53 -14.07 8.41 0.21
N THR A 54 -13.76 7.17 -0.23
CA THR A 54 -14.72 6.06 -0.23
C THR A 54 -14.94 5.50 1.18
N ILE A 55 -13.88 5.15 1.92
CA ILE A 55 -14.00 4.41 3.20
C ILE A 55 -13.56 5.19 4.44
N GLY A 56 -12.91 6.34 4.27
CA GLY A 56 -12.38 7.14 5.37
C GLY A 56 -11.11 6.55 6.02
N PRO A 57 -10.37 7.35 6.79
CA PRO A 57 -9.10 6.91 7.40
C PRO A 57 -9.24 5.75 8.38
N HIS A 58 -10.35 5.65 9.11
CA HIS A 58 -10.56 4.60 10.09
C HIS A 58 -10.62 3.20 9.45
N LEU A 59 -11.50 3.02 8.47
CA LEU A 59 -11.66 1.74 7.77
C LEU A 59 -10.44 1.44 6.91
N PHE A 60 -9.83 2.46 6.30
CA PHE A 60 -8.58 2.30 5.56
C PHE A 60 -7.49 1.63 6.41
N VAL A 61 -7.30 2.06 7.66
CA VAL A 61 -6.29 1.45 8.53
C VAL A 61 -6.62 0.00 8.90
N GLN A 62 -7.90 -0.36 9.04
CA GLN A 62 -8.32 -1.75 9.30
C GLN A 62 -8.10 -2.65 8.08
N VAL A 63 -8.45 -2.18 6.89
CA VAL A 63 -8.21 -2.88 5.63
C VAL A 63 -6.70 -3.04 5.40
N LEU A 64 -5.93 -1.98 5.58
CA LEU A 64 -4.48 -2.00 5.45
C LEU A 64 -3.84 -3.00 6.40
N GLY A 65 -4.26 -3.03 7.68
CA GLY A 65 -3.79 -4.01 8.65
C GLY A 65 -4.10 -5.45 8.23
N SER A 66 -5.32 -5.70 7.75
CA SER A 66 -5.72 -7.03 7.27
C SER A 66 -4.89 -7.48 6.07
N LEU A 67 -4.62 -6.58 5.12
CA LEU A 67 -3.74 -6.85 3.99
C LEU A 67 -2.29 -7.09 4.43
N LEU A 68 -1.76 -6.31 5.38
CA LEU A 68 -0.40 -6.53 5.89
C LEU A 68 -0.22 -7.91 6.53
N LEU A 69 -1.27 -8.50 7.09
CA LEU A 69 -1.25 -9.89 7.58
C LEU A 69 -1.64 -10.93 6.52
N GLU A 70 -1.74 -10.53 5.25
CA GLU A 70 -2.12 -11.41 4.15
C GLU A 70 -3.45 -12.13 4.44
N ARG A 71 -4.49 -11.39 4.85
CA ARG A 71 -5.83 -11.94 5.05
C ARG A 71 -6.64 -12.00 3.76
N LYS A 72 -7.76 -12.72 3.83
CA LYS A 72 -8.80 -12.71 2.80
C LYS A 72 -9.61 -11.42 2.91
N VAL A 73 -9.47 -10.50 1.95
CA VAL A 73 -10.16 -9.21 1.96
C VAL A 73 -11.16 -9.14 0.79
N ILE A 74 -12.43 -8.90 1.11
CA ILE A 74 -13.51 -8.70 0.14
C ILE A 74 -14.01 -7.26 0.25
N LEU A 75 -14.03 -6.55 -0.87
CA LEU A 75 -14.69 -5.25 -0.99
C LEU A 75 -15.96 -5.40 -1.82
N LEU A 76 -17.08 -4.87 -1.33
CA LEU A 76 -18.36 -4.91 -2.03
C LEU A 76 -18.78 -3.51 -2.45
N SER A 77 -19.34 -3.37 -3.64
CA SER A 77 -19.98 -2.13 -4.11
C SER A 77 -20.93 -2.45 -5.25
N ASN A 78 -21.91 -1.58 -5.49
CA ASN A 78 -22.71 -1.58 -6.71
C ASN A 78 -21.97 -0.93 -7.91
N SER A 79 -20.77 -0.38 -7.69
CA SER A 79 -20.00 0.39 -8.67
C SER A 79 -18.68 -0.29 -9.01
N ILE A 80 -18.52 -0.68 -10.27
CA ILE A 80 -17.27 -1.25 -10.81
C ILE A 80 -16.11 -0.27 -10.67
N SER A 81 -16.38 1.03 -10.88
CA SER A 81 -15.34 2.06 -10.75
C SER A 81 -14.87 2.17 -9.30
N THR A 82 -15.78 2.16 -8.33
CA THR A 82 -15.43 2.21 -6.90
C THR A 82 -14.59 1.00 -6.49
N LEU A 83 -14.98 -0.21 -6.90
CA LEU A 83 -14.20 -1.43 -6.65
C LEU A 83 -12.80 -1.36 -7.24
N SER A 84 -12.71 -0.99 -8.52
CA SER A 84 -11.44 -0.95 -9.25
C SER A 84 -10.46 0.04 -8.62
N HIS A 85 -10.91 1.28 -8.37
CA HIS A 85 -10.07 2.30 -7.74
C HIS A 85 -9.69 1.92 -6.30
N CYS A 86 -10.59 1.33 -5.51
CA CYS A 86 -10.26 0.91 -4.15
C CYS A 86 -9.22 -0.21 -4.13
N ILE A 87 -9.37 -1.23 -4.97
CA ILE A 87 -8.43 -2.35 -5.05
C ILE A 87 -7.06 -1.87 -5.52
N GLU A 88 -7.03 -1.07 -6.57
CA GLU A 88 -5.78 -0.50 -7.08
C GLU A 88 -5.11 0.41 -6.04
N GLY A 89 -5.87 1.34 -5.43
CA GLY A 89 -5.34 2.24 -4.42
C GLY A 89 -4.82 1.51 -3.17
N LEU A 90 -5.48 0.44 -2.73
CA LEU A 90 -5.01 -0.41 -1.63
C LEU A 90 -3.75 -1.20 -2.01
N GLN A 91 -3.71 -1.77 -3.22
CA GLN A 91 -2.51 -2.45 -3.71
C GLN A 91 -1.31 -1.50 -3.73
N GLN A 92 -1.50 -0.27 -4.19
CA GLN A 92 -0.46 0.74 -4.20
C GLN A 92 -0.08 1.19 -2.77
N ALA A 93 -1.04 1.28 -1.85
CA ALA A 93 -0.80 1.62 -0.45
C ALA A 93 0.06 0.57 0.28
N LEU A 94 0.16 -0.66 -0.21
CA LEU A 94 1.06 -1.68 0.34
C LEU A 94 2.55 -1.38 0.05
N GLY A 95 2.86 -0.50 -0.91
CA GLY A 95 4.23 -0.11 -1.24
C GLY A 95 5.00 0.40 -0.01
N PRO A 96 6.18 -0.15 0.32
CA PRO A 96 7.14 -0.78 -0.57
C PRO A 96 6.98 -2.30 -0.76
N PHE A 97 5.97 -2.91 -0.16
CA PHE A 97 5.67 -4.32 -0.33
C PHE A 97 4.87 -4.54 -1.61
N SER A 98 4.95 -5.75 -2.15
CA SER A 98 4.14 -6.15 -3.30
C SER A 98 3.19 -7.25 -2.83
N TRP A 99 1.90 -7.11 -3.11
CA TRP A 99 0.93 -8.19 -2.86
C TRP A 99 1.34 -9.46 -3.61
N GLN A 100 1.28 -10.62 -2.94
CA GLN A 100 1.81 -11.88 -3.47
C GLN A 100 0.73 -12.89 -3.90
N TYR A 101 -0.54 -12.61 -3.60
CA TYR A 101 -1.63 -13.56 -3.85
C TYR A 101 -2.62 -13.04 -4.88
N THR A 102 -3.73 -13.78 -5.03
CA THR A 102 -4.83 -13.43 -5.91
C THR A 102 -5.34 -12.02 -5.61
N LEU A 103 -5.41 -11.22 -6.67
CA LEU A 103 -6.04 -9.90 -6.69
C LEU A 103 -6.99 -9.87 -7.87
N ILE A 104 -8.28 -9.71 -7.58
CA ILE A 104 -9.33 -9.67 -8.61
C ILE A 104 -10.16 -8.42 -8.37
N SER A 105 -10.08 -7.44 -9.29
CA SER A 105 -10.81 -6.18 -9.16
C SER A 105 -12.33 -6.37 -9.12
N LEU A 106 -12.83 -7.39 -9.82
CA LEU A 106 -14.24 -7.73 -9.87
C LEU A 106 -14.44 -9.23 -10.11
N VAL A 107 -15.07 -9.88 -9.14
CA VAL A 107 -15.55 -11.26 -9.22
C VAL A 107 -17.02 -11.21 -9.66
N PRO A 108 -17.38 -11.74 -10.84
CA PRO A 108 -18.78 -11.92 -11.20
C PRO A 108 -19.47 -12.87 -10.21
N LEU A 109 -20.75 -12.64 -9.89
CA LEU A 109 -21.52 -13.49 -8.97
C LEU A 109 -21.60 -14.96 -9.41
N ALA A 110 -21.31 -15.27 -10.68
CA ALA A 110 -21.26 -16.66 -11.16
C ALA A 110 -20.00 -17.43 -10.69
N TYR A 111 -19.00 -16.74 -10.13
CA TYR A 111 -17.72 -17.31 -9.70
C TYR A 111 -17.46 -17.05 -8.20
N THR A 112 -18.52 -17.09 -7.39
CA THR A 112 -18.41 -16.88 -5.94
C THR A 112 -17.57 -17.93 -5.25
N GLU A 113 -17.46 -19.14 -5.81
CA GLU A 113 -16.53 -20.20 -5.38
C GLU A 113 -15.07 -19.73 -5.25
N LEU A 114 -14.66 -18.67 -5.96
CA LEU A 114 -13.32 -18.09 -5.83
C LEU A 114 -13.04 -17.51 -4.45
N ILE A 115 -14.08 -17.08 -3.71
CA ILE A 115 -13.93 -16.55 -2.36
C ILE A 115 -13.66 -17.66 -1.34
N GLU A 116 -13.92 -18.93 -1.68
CA GLU A 116 -13.63 -20.07 -0.83
C GLU A 116 -12.17 -20.52 -0.92
N SER A 117 -11.34 -19.81 -1.70
CA SER A 117 -9.91 -20.12 -1.84
C SER A 117 -9.22 -20.22 -0.48
N PRO A 118 -8.39 -21.27 -0.25
CA PRO A 118 -7.71 -21.43 1.03
C PRO A 118 -6.62 -20.38 1.25
N THR A 119 -6.10 -19.79 0.18
CA THR A 119 -5.03 -18.79 0.23
C THR A 119 -5.59 -17.38 0.46
N PRO A 120 -4.77 -16.44 0.94
CA PRO A 120 -5.13 -15.03 0.97
C PRO A 120 -5.55 -14.48 -0.39
N TYR A 121 -6.36 -13.42 -0.39
CA TYR A 121 -6.77 -12.72 -1.60
C TYR A 121 -7.25 -11.30 -1.29
N LEU A 122 -7.23 -10.43 -2.30
CA LEU A 122 -7.93 -9.15 -2.31
C LEU A 122 -8.91 -9.16 -3.50
N VAL A 123 -10.21 -9.21 -3.22
CA VAL A 123 -11.23 -9.33 -4.27
C VAL A 123 -12.31 -8.28 -4.14
N GLY A 124 -12.77 -7.80 -5.29
CA GLY A 124 -13.94 -6.94 -5.40
C GLY A 124 -15.14 -7.77 -5.80
N LEU A 125 -16.25 -7.64 -5.09
CA LEU A 125 -17.50 -8.33 -5.39
C LEU A 125 -18.56 -7.30 -5.79
N LEU A 126 -19.03 -7.40 -7.03
CA LEU A 126 -20.09 -6.53 -7.52
C LEU A 126 -21.42 -6.96 -6.90
N LYS A 127 -22.06 -6.04 -6.16
CA LYS A 127 -23.38 -6.29 -5.60
C LYS A 127 -24.42 -6.42 -6.73
N PRO A 128 -25.40 -7.30 -6.59
CA PRO A 128 -26.57 -7.32 -7.47
C PRO A 128 -27.24 -5.93 -7.50
N TYR A 129 -27.81 -5.56 -8.65
CA TYR A 129 -28.67 -4.38 -8.74
C TYR A 129 -29.92 -4.57 -7.88
N GLU A 130 -30.53 -3.48 -7.39
CA GLU A 130 -31.65 -3.52 -6.43
C GLU A 130 -32.86 -4.40 -6.85
N ASN A 131 -33.03 -4.66 -8.14
CA ASN A 131 -34.12 -5.51 -8.69
C ASN A 131 -33.65 -6.88 -9.19
N SER A 132 -32.49 -7.37 -8.73
CA SER A 132 -31.96 -8.67 -9.13
C SER A 132 -32.37 -9.76 -8.14
N ASP A 133 -32.80 -10.92 -8.65
CA ASP A 133 -33.04 -12.12 -7.84
C ASP A 133 -31.75 -12.81 -7.35
N ARG A 134 -30.57 -12.24 -7.65
CA ARG A 134 -29.29 -12.82 -7.24
C ARG A 134 -28.98 -12.36 -5.82
N GLU A 135 -28.68 -13.30 -4.96
CA GLU A 135 -28.22 -13.03 -3.60
C GLU A 135 -26.69 -12.92 -3.53
N LEU A 136 -26.20 -12.24 -2.49
CA LEU A 136 -24.78 -12.26 -2.16
C LEU A 136 -24.41 -13.64 -1.60
N PRO A 137 -23.17 -14.12 -1.85
CA PRO A 137 -22.72 -15.37 -1.26
C PRO A 137 -22.67 -15.27 0.27
N SER A 138 -22.91 -16.39 0.95
CA SER A 138 -22.62 -16.49 2.38
C SER A 138 -21.11 -16.44 2.61
N PHE A 139 -20.73 -15.78 3.69
CA PHE A 139 -19.34 -15.71 4.17
C PHE A 139 -19.08 -16.66 5.34
N ASP A 140 -20.07 -17.45 5.73
CA ASP A 140 -19.99 -18.34 6.89
C ASP A 140 -18.91 -19.41 6.68
N GLY A 141 -18.07 -19.61 7.70
CA GLY A 141 -17.01 -20.61 7.68
C GLY A 141 -15.71 -20.19 6.99
N ILE A 142 -15.67 -19.01 6.34
CA ILE A 142 -14.43 -18.49 5.74
C ILE A 142 -13.53 -17.90 6.83
N GLN A 143 -12.43 -18.60 7.13
CA GLN A 143 -11.47 -18.18 8.15
C GLN A 143 -10.62 -17.00 7.69
N GLU A 144 -10.27 -16.13 8.64
CA GLU A 144 -9.38 -14.98 8.47
C GLU A 144 -9.84 -14.00 7.39
N MET A 145 -11.16 -13.82 7.28
CA MET A 145 -11.78 -12.95 6.28
C MET A 145 -12.16 -11.57 6.86
N PHE A 146 -11.96 -10.53 6.06
CA PHE A 146 -12.48 -9.19 6.29
C PHE A 146 -13.32 -8.76 5.07
N ALA A 147 -14.61 -8.45 5.28
CA ALA A 147 -15.51 -8.02 4.21
C ALA A 147 -16.10 -6.65 4.52
N LEU A 148 -16.01 -5.73 3.55
CA LEU A 148 -16.43 -4.34 3.69
C LEU A 148 -17.35 -3.94 2.52
N ASP A 149 -18.53 -3.43 2.85
CA ASP A 149 -19.37 -2.72 1.88
C ASP A 149 -18.91 -1.27 1.76
N LEU A 150 -18.43 -0.91 0.57
CA LEU A 150 -17.88 0.40 0.25
C LEU A 150 -18.97 1.48 0.13
N ASP A 151 -20.20 1.10 -0.23
CA ASP A 151 -21.28 2.06 -0.48
C ASP A 151 -21.88 2.54 0.85
N THR A 152 -22.04 1.63 1.80
CA THR A 152 -22.58 1.92 3.14
C THR A 152 -21.50 2.13 4.19
N ARG A 153 -20.23 1.85 3.86
CA ARG A 153 -19.09 1.83 4.79
C ARG A 153 -19.30 0.89 5.98
N THR A 154 -20.00 -0.22 5.77
CA THR A 154 -20.31 -1.19 6.82
C THR A 154 -19.44 -2.44 6.70
N ILE A 155 -18.86 -2.85 7.81
CA ILE A 155 -18.12 -4.11 7.92
C ILE A 155 -19.14 -5.25 7.96
N LEU A 156 -19.15 -6.09 6.94
CA LEU A 156 -20.02 -7.27 6.85
C LEU A 156 -19.44 -8.46 7.60
N HIS A 157 -18.11 -8.59 7.60
CA HIS A 157 -17.41 -9.64 8.32
C HIS A 157 -16.05 -9.14 8.82
N LYS A 158 -15.66 -9.59 10.01
CA LYS A 158 -14.38 -9.27 10.64
C LYS A 158 -13.84 -10.46 11.44
N VAL A 159 -12.53 -10.53 11.58
CA VAL A 159 -11.80 -11.45 12.46
C VAL A 159 -11.87 -10.97 13.91
N GLY A 160 -11.88 -9.64 14.13
CA GLY A 160 -12.10 -9.02 15.44
C GLY A 160 -10.88 -8.32 16.05
N ASP A 161 -9.69 -8.49 15.47
CA ASP A 161 -8.42 -7.89 15.89
C ASP A 161 -7.93 -6.78 14.96
N GLU A 162 -8.73 -6.31 13.99
CA GLU A 162 -8.32 -5.34 12.97
C GLU A 162 -7.78 -4.02 13.56
N ASN A 163 -8.27 -3.65 14.75
CA ASN A 163 -7.84 -2.45 15.47
C ASN A 163 -6.53 -2.63 16.25
N SER A 164 -6.01 -3.85 16.37
CA SER A 164 -4.80 -4.18 17.12
C SER A 164 -3.66 -4.74 16.27
N ILE A 165 -3.90 -5.05 14.99
CA ILE A 165 -2.86 -5.50 14.04
C ILE A 165 -1.71 -4.48 13.99
N ILE A 166 -2.02 -3.25 13.56
CA ILE A 166 -1.03 -2.15 13.55
C ILE A 166 -0.92 -1.61 14.99
N PRO A 167 0.30 -1.42 15.53
CA PRO A 167 0.46 -0.88 16.88
C PRO A 167 -0.37 0.39 17.11
N SER A 168 -1.21 0.38 18.14
CA SER A 168 -2.28 1.39 18.34
C SER A 168 -1.80 2.85 18.29
N SER A 169 -0.60 3.13 18.78
CA SER A 169 0.03 4.46 18.68
C SER A 169 0.30 4.87 17.24
N LEU A 170 0.77 3.94 16.40
CA LEU A 170 1.05 4.17 14.98
C LEU A 170 -0.26 4.24 14.19
N ALA A 171 -1.22 3.37 14.48
CA ALA A 171 -2.56 3.41 13.87
C ALA A 171 -3.27 4.74 14.14
N LYS A 172 -3.22 5.25 15.39
CA LYS A 172 -3.76 6.57 15.74
C LYS A 172 -3.03 7.70 15.01
N ALA A 173 -1.70 7.65 14.98
CA ALA A 173 -0.91 8.67 14.27
C ALA A 173 -1.20 8.69 12.76
N LEU A 174 -1.33 7.51 12.13
CA LEU A 174 -1.68 7.39 10.72
C LEU A 174 -3.09 7.92 10.45
N ARG A 175 -4.10 7.51 11.22
CA ARG A 175 -5.49 8.01 11.06
C ARG A 175 -5.53 9.53 11.12
N ASN A 176 -4.90 10.12 12.15
CA ASN A 176 -4.85 11.57 12.29
C ASN A 176 -4.14 12.25 11.11
N ALA A 177 -3.06 11.68 10.58
CA ALA A 177 -2.36 12.23 9.44
C ALA A 177 -3.25 12.22 8.19
N LEU A 178 -3.91 11.10 7.93
CA LEU A 178 -4.83 10.92 6.81
C LEU A 178 -6.07 11.83 6.93
N ASP A 179 -6.65 11.97 8.11
CA ASP A 179 -7.76 12.90 8.36
C ASP A 179 -7.37 14.34 7.97
N VAL A 180 -6.17 14.79 8.37
CA VAL A 180 -5.71 16.15 8.02
C VAL A 180 -5.47 16.29 6.51
N THR A 181 -4.99 15.23 5.84
CA THR A 181 -4.78 15.29 4.38
C THR A 181 -6.08 15.56 3.60
N GLN A 182 -7.26 15.27 4.16
CA GLN A 182 -8.54 15.52 3.48
C GLN A 182 -8.89 17.03 3.37
N HIS A 183 -8.25 17.91 4.14
CA HIS A 183 -8.55 19.34 4.20
C HIS A 183 -7.78 20.24 3.21
N SER A 184 -6.82 19.72 2.44
CA SER A 184 -6.12 20.52 1.40
C SER A 184 -7.04 20.84 0.21
N SER A 185 -6.71 21.84 -0.60
CA SER A 185 -7.48 22.23 -1.79
C SER A 185 -7.11 21.43 -3.05
N ASN A 186 -5.89 20.89 -3.11
CA ASN A 186 -5.32 20.27 -4.30
C ASN A 186 -5.24 18.74 -4.18
N GLU A 187 -5.97 18.00 -5.02
CA GLU A 187 -6.03 16.52 -4.98
C GLU A 187 -4.66 15.85 -5.12
N ALA A 188 -3.77 16.39 -5.96
CA ALA A 188 -2.43 15.84 -6.13
C ALA A 188 -1.59 15.96 -4.85
N GLU A 189 -1.71 17.09 -4.15
CA GLU A 189 -1.04 17.32 -2.86
C GLU A 189 -1.63 16.43 -1.77
N LYS A 190 -2.97 16.30 -1.72
CA LYS A 190 -3.64 15.36 -0.81
C LYS A 190 -3.07 13.97 -0.99
N ASN A 191 -3.00 13.50 -2.23
CA ASN A 191 -2.58 12.15 -2.56
C ASN A 191 -1.11 11.90 -2.23
N LEU A 192 -0.25 12.87 -2.52
CA LEU A 192 1.15 12.81 -2.13
C LEU A 192 1.29 12.75 -0.60
N ALA A 193 0.57 13.58 0.13
CA ALA A 193 0.61 13.61 1.59
C ALA A 193 0.07 12.31 2.21
N ALA A 194 -1.02 11.76 1.68
CA ALA A 194 -1.59 10.49 2.11
C ALA A 194 -0.60 9.33 1.86
N SER A 195 0.01 9.29 0.68
CA SER A 195 1.01 8.27 0.31
C SER A 195 2.26 8.37 1.19
N GLU A 196 2.75 9.58 1.44
CA GLU A 196 3.86 9.85 2.36
C GLU A 196 3.51 9.43 3.80
N ALA A 197 2.26 9.61 4.24
CA ALA A 197 1.81 9.19 5.56
C ALA A 197 1.87 7.67 5.75
N VAL A 198 1.42 6.92 4.74
CA VAL A 198 1.52 5.46 4.70
C VAL A 198 2.97 4.99 4.64
N LEU A 199 3.82 5.62 3.82
CA LEU A 199 5.25 5.30 3.77
C LEU A 199 5.94 5.50 5.13
N ARG A 200 5.59 6.56 5.86
CA ARG A 200 6.14 6.83 7.20
C ARG A 200 5.71 5.80 8.24
N LEU A 201 4.50 5.23 8.12
CA LEU A 201 4.11 4.07 8.92
C LEU A 201 5.10 2.91 8.67
N TYR A 202 5.40 2.59 7.41
CA TYR A 202 6.32 1.50 7.08
C TYR A 202 7.75 1.77 7.53
N VAL A 203 8.21 3.02 7.45
CA VAL A 203 9.54 3.40 7.97
C VAL A 203 9.63 3.17 9.48
N GLU A 204 8.60 3.50 10.25
CA GLU A 204 8.55 3.22 11.68
C GLU A 204 8.47 1.72 12.01
N LEU A 205 7.73 0.95 11.19
CA LEU A 205 7.57 -0.48 11.41
C LEU A 205 8.85 -1.26 11.04
N VAL A 206 9.36 -1.04 9.83
CA VAL A 206 10.40 -1.89 9.22
C VAL A 206 11.63 -1.13 8.75
N GLY A 207 11.70 0.20 8.88
CA GLY A 207 12.77 1.01 8.27
C GLY A 207 14.19 0.66 8.71
N ARG A 208 14.32 -0.06 9.84
CA ARG A 208 15.59 -0.59 10.37
C ARG A 208 16.01 -1.95 9.79
N TYR A 209 15.29 -2.50 8.82
CA TYR A 209 15.58 -3.82 8.26
C TYR A 209 17.05 -3.97 7.79
N ASN A 210 17.64 -2.90 7.26
CA ASN A 210 18.99 -2.92 6.72
C ASN A 210 20.06 -3.18 7.80
N ASP A 211 19.81 -2.79 9.06
CA ASP A 211 20.69 -3.09 10.21
C ASP A 211 20.82 -4.61 10.47
N TYR A 212 19.90 -5.41 9.93
CA TYR A 212 19.80 -6.85 10.14
C TYR A 212 20.21 -7.65 8.90
N ILE A 213 20.71 -6.99 7.86
CA ILE A 213 21.32 -7.65 6.70
C ILE A 213 22.83 -7.77 6.96
N TYR A 214 23.36 -8.99 6.84
CA TYR A 214 24.78 -9.28 7.02
C TYR A 214 25.31 -10.15 5.90
N PHE A 215 26.61 -10.08 5.64
CA PHE A 215 27.26 -10.99 4.71
C PHE A 215 27.60 -12.29 5.41
N ASN A 216 27.04 -13.40 4.95
CA ASN A 216 27.38 -14.72 5.46
C ASN A 216 28.57 -15.25 4.66
N HIS A 217 29.73 -15.34 5.31
CA HIS A 217 30.97 -15.78 4.68
C HIS A 217 30.97 -17.26 4.26
N THR A 218 30.19 -18.11 4.94
CA THR A 218 30.08 -19.54 4.62
C THR A 218 29.36 -19.76 3.29
N CYS A 219 28.25 -19.06 3.04
CA CYS A 219 27.52 -19.16 1.77
C CYS A 219 27.83 -18.05 0.76
N LYS A 220 28.81 -17.18 1.07
CA LYS A 220 29.24 -16.03 0.25
C LYS A 220 28.07 -15.16 -0.26
N SER A 221 27.04 -14.98 0.57
CA SER A 221 25.84 -14.22 0.18
C SER A 221 25.29 -13.40 1.34
N LYS A 222 24.54 -12.34 1.00
CA LYS A 222 23.83 -11.53 1.99
C LYS A 222 22.68 -12.35 2.59
N ARG A 223 22.50 -12.27 3.91
CA ARG A 223 21.42 -12.93 4.67
C ARG A 223 20.72 -11.92 5.56
N PHE A 224 19.49 -12.22 5.94
CA PHE A 224 18.68 -11.40 6.84
C PHE A 224 18.45 -12.09 8.19
N ALA A 225 18.80 -11.41 9.28
CA ALA A 225 18.63 -11.91 10.64
C ALA A 225 17.18 -11.69 11.15
N LYS A 226 16.23 -12.46 10.60
CA LYS A 226 14.79 -12.32 10.87
C LYS A 226 14.43 -12.36 12.36
N GLU A 227 14.98 -13.30 13.12
CA GLU A 227 14.69 -13.42 14.56
C GLU A 227 15.16 -12.20 15.34
N SER A 228 16.39 -11.73 15.07
CA SER A 228 16.93 -10.53 15.70
C SER A 228 16.11 -9.30 15.32
N PHE A 229 15.70 -9.18 14.05
CA PHE A 229 14.86 -8.09 13.58
C PHE A 229 13.53 -8.03 14.33
N SER A 230 12.77 -9.13 14.33
CA SER A 230 11.45 -9.18 14.99
C SER A 230 11.50 -8.88 16.49
N LYS A 231 12.62 -9.20 17.18
CA LYS A 231 12.78 -9.00 18.62
C LYS A 231 13.38 -7.65 19.01
N THR A 232 14.24 -7.06 18.17
CA THR A 232 15.09 -5.92 18.58
C THR A 232 14.98 -4.69 17.69
N ALA A 233 14.28 -4.76 16.54
CA ALA A 233 14.14 -3.62 15.64
C ALA A 233 13.42 -2.43 16.32
N SER A 234 12.50 -2.72 17.24
CA SER A 234 11.80 -1.72 18.05
C SER A 234 11.92 -2.05 19.54
N SER A 235 11.95 -1.01 20.38
CA SER A 235 11.84 -1.13 21.83
C SER A 235 10.40 -1.36 22.30
N LYS A 236 9.40 -1.08 21.45
CA LYS A 236 7.98 -1.20 21.80
C LYS A 236 7.50 -2.63 21.58
N LYS A 237 6.93 -3.24 22.63
CA LYS A 237 6.43 -4.62 22.59
C LYS A 237 5.35 -4.84 21.53
N SER A 238 4.44 -3.89 21.33
CA SER A 238 3.39 -3.96 20.30
C SER A 238 3.98 -4.01 18.88
N THR A 239 5.02 -3.22 18.60
CA THR A 239 5.73 -3.28 17.32
C THR A 239 6.47 -4.59 17.14
N GLN A 240 7.10 -5.13 18.19
CA GLN A 240 7.75 -6.45 18.12
C GLN A 240 6.73 -7.56 17.80
N LEU A 241 5.56 -7.54 18.44
CA LEU A 241 4.48 -8.49 18.14
C LEU A 241 4.01 -8.38 16.69
N PHE A 242 3.79 -7.16 16.19
CA PHE A 242 3.48 -6.96 14.77
C PHE A 242 4.58 -7.54 13.88
N LEU A 243 5.86 -7.28 14.15
CA LEU A 243 6.97 -7.79 13.34
C LEU A 243 7.12 -9.31 13.37
N GLN A 244 6.73 -9.97 14.47
CA GLN A 244 6.72 -11.43 14.53
C GLN A 244 5.76 -12.02 13.48
N TRP A 245 4.55 -11.46 13.38
CA TRP A 245 3.57 -11.88 12.38
C TRP A 245 3.90 -11.36 10.98
N PHE A 246 4.24 -10.09 10.85
CA PHE A 246 4.51 -9.51 9.54
C PHE A 246 5.74 -10.14 8.87
N SER A 247 6.77 -10.50 9.64
CA SER A 247 7.98 -11.07 9.05
C SER A 247 7.82 -12.48 8.47
N ILE A 248 6.73 -13.19 8.78
CA ILE A 248 6.43 -14.51 8.19
C ILE A 248 5.66 -14.42 6.88
N THR A 249 5.10 -13.26 6.56
CA THR A 249 4.32 -13.01 5.33
C THR A 249 5.16 -13.16 4.07
N ALA A 250 4.53 -13.60 2.98
CA ALA A 250 5.16 -13.66 1.66
C ALA A 250 5.61 -12.26 1.18
N MET A 251 4.80 -11.23 1.42
CA MET A 251 5.09 -9.83 1.12
C MET A 251 6.40 -9.37 1.76
N PHE A 252 6.61 -9.65 3.05
CA PHE A 252 7.83 -9.27 3.73
C PHE A 252 9.04 -10.06 3.23
N ASN A 253 8.88 -11.38 3.00
CA ASN A 253 9.96 -12.22 2.48
C ASN A 253 10.42 -11.74 1.09
N TYR A 254 9.48 -11.47 0.18
CA TYR A 254 9.78 -10.92 -1.14
C TYR A 254 10.45 -9.54 -1.06
N PHE A 255 9.96 -8.66 -0.18
CA PHE A 255 10.60 -7.38 0.07
C PHE A 255 12.07 -7.55 0.49
N ILE A 256 12.37 -8.40 1.46
CA ILE A 256 13.74 -8.64 1.92
C ILE A 256 14.59 -9.25 0.81
N GLU A 257 14.08 -10.25 0.09
CA GLU A 257 14.80 -10.88 -1.02
C GLU A 257 15.19 -9.87 -2.10
N SER A 258 14.26 -8.98 -2.46
CA SER A 258 14.52 -7.86 -3.37
C SER A 258 15.66 -6.96 -2.86
N LYS A 259 15.74 -6.70 -1.54
CA LYS A 259 16.85 -5.92 -0.96
C LYS A 259 18.18 -6.67 -0.91
N LEU A 260 18.17 -7.98 -0.69
CA LEU A 260 19.38 -8.81 -0.69
C LEU A 260 20.01 -8.89 -2.08
N ASN A 261 19.18 -8.95 -3.13
CA ASN A 261 19.61 -9.06 -4.52
C ASN A 261 20.02 -7.72 -5.16
N ARG A 262 19.74 -6.57 -4.50
CA ARG A 262 20.21 -5.26 -4.98
C ARG A 262 21.73 -5.17 -4.91
N ALA A 263 22.33 -4.78 -6.04
CA ALA A 263 23.74 -4.41 -6.11
C ALA A 263 24.03 -3.25 -5.14
N SER A 264 25.22 -3.26 -4.53
CA SER A 264 25.63 -2.22 -3.57
C SER A 264 25.85 -0.84 -4.21
N SER A 265 25.66 -0.71 -5.52
CA SER A 265 25.81 0.53 -6.29
C SER A 265 24.60 1.43 -6.09
N GLY A 266 24.81 2.62 -5.53
CA GLY A 266 23.79 3.58 -5.10
C GLY A 266 22.97 4.27 -6.19
N ASP A 267 22.64 3.59 -7.29
CA ASP A 267 21.77 4.16 -8.32
C ASP A 267 20.29 3.89 -8.02
N ASN A 268 19.55 4.98 -7.80
CA ASN A 268 18.10 5.07 -7.60
C ASN A 268 17.52 4.36 -6.37
N TRP A 269 17.86 4.84 -5.18
CA TRP A 269 17.04 4.60 -3.98
C TRP A 269 15.66 5.23 -4.14
N GLY A 270 14.62 4.40 -4.00
CA GLY A 270 13.24 4.85 -4.03
C GLY A 270 12.89 5.67 -2.80
N ARG A 271 11.72 6.33 -2.82
CA ARG A 271 11.26 7.22 -1.74
C ARG A 271 11.33 6.55 -0.36
N PHE A 272 10.93 5.28 -0.27
CA PHE A 272 10.99 4.51 0.97
C PHE A 272 12.41 4.36 1.53
N GLU A 273 13.41 4.05 0.69
CA GLU A 273 14.80 3.94 1.15
C GLU A 273 15.34 5.28 1.64
N GLN A 274 15.04 6.37 0.94
CA GLN A 274 15.43 7.72 1.34
C GLN A 274 14.86 8.07 2.73
N LEU A 275 13.59 7.75 2.97
CA LEU A 275 12.95 7.97 4.27
C LEU A 275 13.55 7.09 5.38
N CYS A 276 13.93 5.84 5.09
CA CYS A 276 14.61 4.99 6.07
C CYS A 276 15.94 5.59 6.53
N ILE A 277 16.72 6.14 5.60
CA ILE A 277 18.01 6.76 5.92
C ILE A 277 17.80 8.02 6.78
N GLN A 278 16.88 8.89 6.37
CA GLN A 278 16.52 10.07 7.14
C GLN A 278 16.09 9.70 8.56
N PHE A 279 15.27 8.65 8.70
CA PHE A 279 14.82 8.15 9.98
C PHE A 279 15.95 7.62 10.86
N CYS A 280 16.88 6.85 10.30
CA CYS A 280 18.04 6.34 11.02
C CYS A 280 18.98 7.48 11.46
N ASP A 281 19.23 8.46 10.59
CA ASP A 281 20.06 9.63 10.89
C ASP A 281 19.44 10.49 12.00
N ASP A 282 18.14 10.76 11.94
CA ASP A 282 17.39 11.47 12.98
C ASP A 282 17.51 10.75 14.33
N THR A 283 17.34 9.43 14.31
CA THR A 283 17.41 8.60 15.52
C THR A 283 18.83 8.59 16.10
N ARG A 284 19.86 8.59 15.25
CA ARG A 284 21.27 8.64 15.67
C ARG A 284 21.60 10.00 16.28
N ARG A 285 21.25 11.10 15.60
CA ARG A 285 21.42 12.48 16.10
C ARG A 285 20.71 12.70 17.42
N ALA A 286 19.52 12.12 17.60
CA ALA A 286 18.78 12.21 18.85
C ALA A 286 19.47 11.49 20.01
N LYS A 287 20.18 10.38 19.76
CA LYS A 287 20.99 9.68 20.76
C LYS A 287 22.28 10.45 21.09
N GLU A 288 22.95 11.02 20.09
CA GLU A 288 24.17 11.82 20.24
C GLU A 288 23.94 13.14 21.01
N ARG A 289 22.75 13.76 20.86
CA ARG A 289 22.37 14.99 21.58
C ARG A 289 22.05 14.78 23.07
N LYS A 290 22.03 13.54 23.58
CA LYS A 290 21.77 13.24 25.00
C LYS A 290 23.05 12.95 25.82
N PRO A 291 23.89 13.95 26.14
CA PRO A 291 24.66 13.92 27.38
C PRO A 291 24.11 14.86 28.47
N ASN A 292 23.33 15.90 28.13
CA ASN A 292 22.73 16.80 29.12
C ASN A 292 21.46 17.49 28.56
N GLY A 293 20.30 17.23 29.16
CA GLY A 293 19.06 17.97 28.90
C GLY A 293 17.99 17.21 28.11
N TYR A 294 16.84 17.02 28.75
CA TYR A 294 15.66 16.38 28.18
C TYR A 294 15.07 17.21 27.02
N LYS A 295 15.32 16.78 25.78
CA LYS A 295 14.44 17.11 24.65
C LYS A 295 13.91 15.82 24.01
N THR A 296 12.60 15.72 23.96
CA THR A 296 11.83 14.59 23.42
C THR A 296 12.09 14.48 21.92
N VAL A 297 12.36 13.26 21.44
CA VAL A 297 12.41 12.97 20.00
C VAL A 297 11.03 13.25 19.43
N LYS A 298 10.96 13.97 18.31
CA LYS A 298 9.67 14.27 17.68
C LYS A 298 8.93 12.97 17.41
N ASN A 299 7.78 12.79 18.05
CA ASN A 299 6.96 11.61 17.84
C ASN A 299 6.37 11.65 16.42
N LEU A 300 5.90 10.50 15.93
CA LEU A 300 5.36 10.39 14.57
C LEU A 300 4.24 11.41 14.32
N SER A 301 3.42 11.72 15.34
CA SER A 301 2.38 12.76 15.26
C SER A 301 2.96 14.17 15.05
N GLU A 302 4.11 14.50 15.64
CA GLU A 302 4.82 15.77 15.43
C GLU A 302 5.46 15.83 14.05
N LYS A 303 6.06 14.73 13.56
CA LYS A 303 6.58 14.67 12.18
C LYS A 303 5.46 14.79 11.14
N PHE A 304 4.25 14.32 11.43
CA PHE A 304 3.09 14.51 10.56
C PHE A 304 2.60 15.96 10.57
N LYS A 305 2.60 16.66 11.71
CA LYS A 305 2.27 18.09 11.78
C LYS A 305 3.17 18.97 10.89
N GLU A 306 4.40 18.55 10.65
CA GLU A 306 5.36 19.27 9.79
C GLU A 306 5.12 19.06 8.29
N LEU A 307 4.34 18.05 7.89
CA LEU A 307 3.93 17.90 6.49
C LEU A 307 2.76 18.83 6.13
N ILE A 308 2.13 19.43 7.14
CA ILE A 308 0.89 20.22 7.02
C ILE A 308 1.18 21.73 7.01
N ASN A 309 2.39 22.14 7.40
CA ASN A 309 2.85 23.54 7.43
C ASN A 309 3.95 23.78 6.40
#